data_AF-A0A945MWW6-F1
#
_entry.id   AF-A0A945MWW6-F1
#
_cell.length_a   1.000
_cell.length_b   1.000
_cell.length_c   1.000
_cell.angle_alpha   90.00
_cell.angle_beta   90.00
_cell.angle_gamma   90.00
#
_symmetry.space_group_name_H-M   'P 1'
#
loop_
_entity.id
_entity.type
_entity.pdbx_description
1 polymer ?
#
loop_
_entity_poly.entity_id
_entity_poly.type
_entity_poly.pdbx_seq_one_letter_code
_entity_poly.pdbx_strand_id
1 'polypeptide(L)'
;MSIDALKQAAHQNPQDAQIHRELGRALFSSGHHDEALRALEYAAGLAPGDALIHNDLGAIYNQLGRIGDAVNAFKKAIERKPDLSSANYNLGMLLAIQNRFAASLPYLEAAMRQNPSDFEIRYLYYATLSNLVPPWHFPMVHDQLRNEAYRDAIRARVTDGMSVLEIGTGTGLLAMLAVEAGAGHVTTCEDVPEIAERARQIIARNGFQDRITVLNKNSRNLKVGTDLPEKADILISEILGAAFLGEQVQTSIAHARQELLKPGAPMIPLGGATMAGIIDIAGIESIVDAGTDVMGFDLSPFNDLAPVKLELTSKLNPVLLTDAQPAYSYELDGAIDLPAERPIDFKVVRDGTAIGTAIWMKIRLTDDIVLENAPPHGLQMHWPIHAYRFKEPRDVREGQTISLLAGTSGNSVWVHD
;
A
#
# COMPACT_ATOMS: atom_id res chain seq x y z
N MET A 1 14.56 -44.85 12.06
CA MET A 1 15.47 -45.94 11.64
C MET A 1 16.81 -45.33 11.25
N SER A 2 17.92 -46.05 11.40
CA SER A 2 19.20 -45.60 10.81
C SER A 2 19.11 -45.62 9.28
N ILE A 3 19.96 -44.84 8.60
CA ILE A 3 20.04 -44.86 7.13
C ILE A 3 20.34 -46.29 6.64
N ASP A 4 21.19 -47.04 7.32
CA ASP A 4 21.52 -48.43 6.95
C ASP A 4 20.31 -49.36 7.03
N ALA A 5 19.49 -49.22 8.08
CA ALA A 5 18.25 -49.98 8.21
C ALA A 5 17.24 -49.60 7.12
N LEU A 6 17.15 -48.31 6.75
CA LEU A 6 16.31 -47.85 5.64
C LEU A 6 16.81 -48.36 4.28
N LYS A 7 18.13 -48.40 4.05
CA LYS A 7 18.74 -48.99 2.85
C LYS A 7 18.46 -50.50 2.76
N GLN A 8 18.58 -51.22 3.87
CA GLN A 8 18.25 -52.65 3.93
C GLN A 8 16.76 -52.90 3.68
N ALA A 9 15.87 -52.11 4.29
CA ALA A 9 14.43 -52.20 4.09
C ALA A 9 14.05 -51.90 2.63
N ALA A 10 14.65 -50.88 2.01
CA ALA A 10 14.47 -50.55 0.61
C ALA A 10 14.96 -51.66 -0.33
N HIS A 11 16.01 -52.40 0.06
CA HIS A 11 16.50 -53.54 -0.70
C HIS A 11 15.55 -54.75 -0.60
N GLN A 12 14.98 -55.01 0.58
CA GLN A 12 14.03 -56.09 0.80
C GLN A 12 12.67 -55.83 0.14
N ASN A 13 12.24 -54.56 0.11
CA ASN A 13 10.96 -54.13 -0.42
C ASN A 13 11.15 -53.00 -1.45
N PRO A 14 11.72 -53.28 -2.63
CA PRO A 14 12.10 -52.23 -3.58
C PRO A 14 10.91 -51.47 -4.16
N GLN A 15 9.69 -52.01 -4.10
CA GLN A 15 8.48 -51.37 -4.64
C GLN A 15 7.68 -50.59 -3.59
N ASP A 16 8.18 -50.47 -2.35
CA ASP A 16 7.52 -49.71 -1.30
C ASP A 16 7.94 -48.23 -1.34
N ALA A 17 7.08 -47.38 -1.89
CA ALA A 17 7.34 -45.96 -2.03
C ALA A 17 7.56 -45.25 -0.67
N GLN A 18 6.91 -45.71 0.40
CA GLN A 18 7.02 -45.08 1.71
C GLN A 18 8.40 -45.30 2.33
N ILE A 19 8.98 -46.50 2.15
CA ILE A 19 10.36 -46.78 2.59
C ILE A 19 11.36 -45.89 1.87
N HIS A 20 11.23 -45.72 0.56
CA HIS A 20 12.11 -44.84 -0.23
C HIS A 20 11.94 -43.36 0.14
N ARG A 21 10.72 -42.93 0.46
CA ARG A 21 10.44 -41.58 0.97
C ARG A 21 11.11 -41.35 2.33
N GLU A 22 11.00 -42.29 3.26
CA GLU A 22 11.65 -42.21 4.57
C GLU A 22 13.18 -42.23 4.45
N LEU A 23 13.73 -43.06 3.56
CA LEU A 23 15.14 -43.08 3.22
C LEU A 23 15.60 -41.72 2.69
N GLY A 24 14.86 -41.12 1.76
CA GLY A 24 15.17 -39.80 1.22
C GLY A 24 15.20 -38.71 2.29
N ARG A 25 14.20 -38.67 3.20
CA ARG A 25 14.19 -37.73 4.33
C ARG A 25 15.39 -37.93 5.25
N ALA A 26 15.73 -39.17 5.59
CA ALA A 26 16.85 -39.48 6.47
C ALA A 26 18.21 -39.09 5.86
N LEU A 27 18.41 -39.41 4.57
CA LEU A 27 19.60 -39.02 3.81
C LEU A 27 19.76 -37.51 3.76
N PHE A 28 18.66 -36.79 3.54
CA PHE A 28 18.66 -35.34 3.51
C PHE A 28 19.06 -34.71 4.84
N SER A 29 18.48 -35.19 5.96
CA SER A 29 18.85 -34.74 7.31
C SER A 29 20.31 -35.03 7.66
N SER A 30 20.95 -35.97 6.97
CA SER A 30 22.37 -36.31 7.13
C SER A 30 23.29 -35.67 6.06
N GLY A 31 22.81 -34.70 5.29
CA GLY A 31 23.59 -33.96 4.29
C GLY A 31 23.87 -34.70 2.97
N HIS A 32 23.29 -35.89 2.77
CA HIS A 32 23.49 -36.69 1.55
C HIS A 32 22.45 -36.30 0.48
N HIS A 33 22.52 -35.06 0.01
CA HIS A 33 21.47 -34.42 -0.79
C HIS A 33 21.15 -35.13 -2.12
N ASP A 34 22.16 -35.58 -2.87
CA ASP A 34 21.94 -36.27 -4.15
C ASP A 34 21.35 -37.68 -3.98
N GLU A 35 21.74 -38.40 -2.93
CA GLU A 35 21.12 -39.69 -2.59
C GLU A 35 19.66 -39.48 -2.14
N ALA A 36 19.39 -38.41 -1.38
CA ALA A 36 18.04 -38.08 -0.93
C ALA A 36 17.08 -37.80 -2.10
N LEU A 37 17.51 -36.98 -3.06
CA LEU A 37 16.73 -36.69 -4.26
C LEU A 37 16.47 -37.95 -5.07
N ARG A 38 17.48 -38.79 -5.32
CA ARG A 38 17.29 -40.05 -6.05
C ARG A 38 16.29 -40.97 -5.36
N ALA A 39 16.36 -41.10 -4.03
CA ALA A 39 15.42 -41.92 -3.27
C ALA A 39 13.98 -41.39 -3.37
N LEU A 40 13.78 -40.06 -3.26
CA LEU A 40 12.46 -39.46 -3.37
C LEU A 40 11.91 -39.43 -4.80
N GLU A 41 12.75 -39.24 -5.82
CA GLU A 41 12.37 -39.34 -7.23
C GLU A 41 11.96 -40.78 -7.58
N TYR A 42 12.67 -41.78 -7.04
CA TYR A 42 12.27 -43.18 -7.17
C TYR A 42 10.93 -43.45 -6.48
N ALA A 43 10.75 -42.95 -5.24
CA ALA A 43 9.48 -43.03 -4.53
C ALA A 43 8.33 -42.37 -5.32
N ALA A 44 8.58 -41.21 -5.94
CA ALA A 44 7.61 -40.52 -6.78
C ALA A 44 7.27 -41.30 -8.06
N GLY A 45 8.21 -42.09 -8.60
CA GLY A 45 7.97 -43.00 -9.72
C GLY A 45 7.07 -44.20 -9.33
N LEU A 46 7.24 -44.71 -8.11
CA LEU A 46 6.42 -45.80 -7.57
C LEU A 46 5.01 -45.36 -7.19
N ALA A 47 4.87 -44.17 -6.60
CA ALA A 47 3.61 -43.60 -6.12
C ALA A 47 3.39 -42.16 -6.62
N PRO A 48 3.12 -41.95 -7.92
CA PRO A 48 3.01 -40.61 -8.51
C PRO A 48 1.85 -39.76 -7.96
N GLY A 49 0.88 -40.40 -7.30
CA GLY A 49 -0.26 -39.77 -6.65
C GLY A 49 -0.03 -39.36 -5.18
N ASP A 50 1.10 -39.75 -4.57
CA ASP A 50 1.35 -39.40 -3.17
C ASP A 50 1.84 -37.94 -3.03
N ALA A 51 0.96 -37.09 -2.52
CA ALA A 51 1.23 -35.68 -2.31
C ALA A 51 2.38 -35.41 -1.33
N LEU A 52 2.61 -36.30 -0.36
CA LEU A 52 3.64 -36.10 0.65
C LEU A 52 5.05 -36.29 0.08
N ILE A 53 5.22 -37.19 -0.89
CA ILE A 53 6.50 -37.36 -1.61
C ILE A 53 6.85 -36.08 -2.38
N HIS A 54 5.88 -35.52 -3.12
CA HIS A 54 6.08 -34.27 -3.86
C HIS A 54 6.34 -33.07 -2.93
N ASN A 55 5.69 -33.03 -1.77
CA ASN A 55 5.99 -32.03 -0.74
C ASN A 55 7.43 -32.15 -0.21
N ASP A 56 7.89 -33.37 0.07
CA ASP A 56 9.25 -33.60 0.57
C ASP A 56 10.30 -33.25 -0.50
N LEU A 57 10.06 -33.60 -1.77
CA LEU A 57 10.89 -33.14 -2.90
C LEU A 57 10.95 -31.61 -2.97
N GLY A 58 9.80 -30.93 -2.83
CA GLY A 58 9.75 -29.47 -2.86
C GLY A 58 10.56 -28.83 -1.73
N ALA A 59 10.47 -29.38 -0.52
CA ALA A 59 11.21 -28.88 0.64
C ALA A 59 12.72 -29.02 0.43
N ILE A 60 13.17 -30.16 -0.12
CA ILE A 60 14.57 -30.41 -0.42
C ILE A 60 15.08 -29.48 -1.53
N TYR A 61 14.33 -29.35 -2.64
CA TYR A 61 14.71 -28.44 -3.71
C TYR A 61 14.83 -26.99 -3.21
N ASN A 62 13.94 -26.54 -2.33
CA ASN A 62 14.01 -25.21 -1.74
C ASN A 62 15.31 -25.00 -0.95
N GLN A 63 15.65 -25.94 -0.06
CA GLN A 63 16.87 -25.84 0.75
C GLN A 63 18.15 -25.91 -0.09
N LEU A 64 18.10 -26.55 -1.27
CA LEU A 64 19.19 -26.57 -2.25
C LEU A 64 19.23 -25.32 -3.16
N GLY A 65 18.35 -24.34 -2.94
CA GLY A 65 18.23 -23.14 -3.78
C GLY A 65 17.64 -23.39 -5.17
N ARG A 66 17.12 -24.60 -5.44
CA ARG A 66 16.45 -24.98 -6.70
C ARG A 66 14.99 -24.54 -6.68
N ILE A 67 14.77 -23.23 -6.63
CA ILE A 67 13.45 -22.64 -6.34
C ILE A 67 12.39 -23.02 -7.39
N GLY A 68 12.75 -23.07 -8.68
CA GLY A 68 11.83 -23.47 -9.75
C GLY A 68 11.31 -24.90 -9.58
N ASP A 69 12.20 -25.82 -9.23
CA ASP A 69 11.86 -27.23 -8.98
C ASP A 69 11.00 -27.36 -7.71
N ALA A 70 11.32 -26.58 -6.67
CA ALA A 70 10.55 -26.55 -5.44
C ALA A 70 9.09 -26.12 -5.68
N VAL A 71 8.88 -25.03 -6.43
CA VAL A 71 7.55 -24.56 -6.81
C VAL A 71 6.77 -25.62 -7.58
N ASN A 72 7.42 -26.28 -8.55
CA ASN A 72 6.78 -27.34 -9.33
C ASN A 72 6.40 -28.55 -8.48
N ALA A 73 7.27 -28.96 -7.55
CA ALA A 73 7.01 -30.08 -6.66
C ALA A 73 5.87 -29.77 -5.66
N PHE A 74 5.85 -28.57 -5.07
CA PHE A 74 4.73 -28.17 -4.21
C PHE A 74 3.41 -28.06 -4.98
N LYS A 75 3.42 -27.53 -6.20
CA LYS A 75 2.22 -27.53 -7.07
C LYS A 75 1.71 -28.94 -7.33
N LYS A 76 2.58 -29.89 -7.67
CA LYS A 76 2.19 -31.30 -7.81
C LYS A 76 1.59 -31.86 -6.52
N ALA A 77 2.17 -31.55 -5.37
CA ALA A 77 1.62 -31.97 -4.08
C ALA A 77 0.19 -31.42 -3.87
N ILE A 78 -0.04 -30.15 -4.18
CA ILE A 78 -1.35 -29.49 -4.08
C ILE A 78 -2.35 -30.03 -5.12
N GLU A 79 -1.91 -30.33 -6.35
CA GLU A 79 -2.75 -30.98 -7.37
C GLU A 79 -3.24 -32.36 -6.93
N ARG A 80 -2.39 -33.12 -6.21
CA ARG A 80 -2.76 -34.44 -5.66
C ARG A 80 -3.61 -34.33 -4.40
N LYS A 81 -3.33 -33.35 -3.54
CA LYS A 81 -4.04 -33.11 -2.28
C LYS A 81 -4.18 -31.60 -2.03
N PRO A 82 -5.28 -30.98 -2.49
CA PRO A 82 -5.46 -29.53 -2.41
C PRO A 82 -5.47 -28.95 -0.99
N ASP A 83 -5.86 -29.75 0.00
CA ASP A 83 -5.91 -29.40 1.41
C ASP A 83 -4.63 -29.78 2.18
N LEU A 84 -3.54 -30.17 1.50
CA LEU A 84 -2.27 -30.47 2.16
C LEU A 84 -1.67 -29.18 2.72
N SER A 85 -1.88 -28.93 4.02
CA SER A 85 -1.45 -27.71 4.70
C SER A 85 0.04 -27.42 4.54
N SER A 86 0.91 -28.45 4.62
CA SER A 86 2.36 -28.26 4.49
C SER A 86 2.78 -27.79 3.10
N ALA A 87 2.19 -28.35 2.04
CA ALA A 87 2.51 -27.96 0.68
C ALA A 87 1.99 -26.55 0.35
N ASN A 88 0.79 -26.23 0.80
CA ASN A 88 0.21 -24.89 0.69
C ASN A 88 1.05 -23.85 1.46
N TYR A 89 1.42 -24.14 2.71
CA TYR A 89 2.31 -23.26 3.49
C TYR A 89 3.65 -23.06 2.79
N ASN A 90 4.31 -24.13 2.36
CA ASN A 90 5.63 -24.05 1.72
C ASN A 90 5.59 -23.26 0.41
N LEU A 91 4.56 -23.45 -0.42
CA LEU A 91 4.39 -22.67 -1.66
C LEU A 91 4.07 -21.21 -1.37
N GLY A 92 3.19 -20.93 -0.41
CA GLY A 92 2.88 -19.57 0.05
C GLY A 92 4.13 -18.84 0.55
N MET A 93 4.92 -19.50 1.41
CA MET A 93 6.20 -18.98 1.89
C MET A 93 7.16 -18.66 0.74
N LEU A 94 7.34 -19.58 -0.21
CA LEU A 94 8.21 -19.37 -1.36
C LEU A 94 7.77 -18.17 -2.22
N LEU A 95 6.47 -17.97 -2.40
CA LEU A 95 5.95 -16.83 -3.13
C LEU A 95 6.12 -15.53 -2.34
N ALA A 96 5.91 -15.57 -1.02
CA ALA A 96 6.08 -14.40 -0.15
C ALA A 96 7.53 -13.90 -0.12
N ILE A 97 8.54 -14.78 0.00
CA ILE A 97 9.96 -14.38 -0.04
C ILE A 97 10.40 -13.82 -1.39
N GLN A 98 9.64 -14.11 -2.46
CA GLN A 98 9.83 -13.53 -3.79
C GLN A 98 9.06 -12.20 -3.97
N ASN A 99 8.49 -11.65 -2.89
CA ASN A 99 7.60 -10.48 -2.89
C ASN A 99 6.35 -10.66 -3.78
N ARG A 100 5.95 -11.91 -4.07
CA ARG A 100 4.75 -12.25 -4.83
C ARG A 100 3.56 -12.42 -3.90
N PHE A 101 3.29 -11.39 -3.09
CA PHE A 101 2.34 -11.46 -1.97
C PHE A 101 0.91 -11.85 -2.40
N ALA A 102 0.37 -11.23 -3.46
CA ALA A 102 -0.98 -11.55 -3.96
C ALA A 102 -1.10 -13.02 -4.44
N ALA A 103 -0.04 -13.57 -5.04
CA ALA A 103 -0.02 -14.97 -5.44
C ALA A 103 0.17 -15.93 -4.25
N SER A 104 0.75 -15.45 -3.15
CA SER A 104 1.01 -16.23 -1.93
C SER A 104 -0.25 -16.46 -1.10
N LEU A 105 -1.06 -15.40 -0.91
CA LEU A 105 -2.19 -15.42 0.03
C LEU A 105 -3.15 -16.61 -0.16
N PRO A 106 -3.59 -16.99 -1.37
CA PRO A 106 -4.51 -18.12 -1.53
C PRO A 106 -3.97 -19.44 -0.94
N TYR A 107 -2.66 -19.67 -1.02
CA TYR A 107 -2.04 -20.86 -0.45
C TYR A 107 -1.91 -20.76 1.07
N LEU A 108 -1.55 -19.58 1.60
CA LEU A 108 -1.50 -19.35 3.05
C LEU A 108 -2.89 -19.46 3.68
N GLU A 109 -3.94 -18.98 3.02
CA GLU A 109 -5.33 -19.14 3.44
C GLU A 109 -5.76 -20.61 3.43
N ALA A 110 -5.40 -21.36 2.39
CA ALA A 110 -5.67 -22.79 2.33
C ALA A 110 -4.98 -23.55 3.47
N ALA A 111 -3.71 -23.22 3.77
CA ALA A 111 -2.98 -23.79 4.89
C ALA A 111 -3.62 -23.42 6.25
N MET A 112 -3.97 -22.14 6.43
CA MET A 112 -4.58 -21.62 7.65
C MET A 112 -5.96 -22.22 7.91
N ARG A 113 -6.75 -22.49 6.86
CA ARG A 113 -8.05 -23.15 6.98
C ARG A 113 -7.94 -24.54 7.60
N GLN A 114 -6.87 -25.26 7.31
CA GLN A 114 -6.63 -26.61 7.84
C GLN A 114 -6.05 -26.58 9.25
N ASN A 115 -5.17 -25.60 9.51
CA ASN A 115 -4.49 -25.45 10.80
C ASN A 115 -4.61 -24.02 11.34
N PRO A 116 -5.81 -23.58 11.77
CA PRO A 116 -6.06 -22.18 12.13
C PRO A 116 -5.34 -21.71 13.41
N SER A 117 -4.89 -22.65 14.25
CA SER A 117 -4.10 -22.36 15.45
C SER A 117 -2.59 -22.38 15.22
N ASP A 118 -2.12 -22.74 14.02
CA ASP A 118 -0.69 -22.77 13.71
C ASP A 118 -0.15 -21.34 13.65
N PHE A 119 0.82 -21.06 14.52
CA PHE A 119 1.40 -19.74 14.66
C PHE A 119 2.16 -19.30 13.42
N GLU A 120 2.95 -20.18 12.79
CA GLU A 120 3.81 -19.86 11.66
C GLU A 120 2.98 -19.55 10.42
N ILE A 121 1.95 -20.37 10.15
CA ILE A 121 1.02 -20.13 9.04
C ILE A 121 0.31 -18.79 9.24
N ARG A 122 -0.19 -18.53 10.45
CA ARG A 122 -0.91 -17.30 10.76
C ARG A 122 -0.01 -16.06 10.68
N TYR A 123 1.20 -16.14 11.23
CA TYR A 123 2.19 -15.07 11.18
C TYR A 123 2.52 -14.73 9.72
N LEU A 124 2.86 -15.74 8.92
CA LEU A 124 3.22 -15.54 7.53
C LEU A 124 2.06 -15.00 6.69
N TYR A 125 0.83 -15.46 6.94
CA TYR A 125 -0.38 -14.89 6.31
C TYR A 125 -0.50 -13.40 6.58
N TYR A 126 -0.47 -12.98 7.86
CA TYR A 126 -0.64 -11.57 8.20
C TYR A 126 0.55 -10.70 7.77
N ALA A 127 1.78 -11.21 7.82
CA ALA A 127 2.95 -10.53 7.28
C ALA A 127 2.87 -10.36 5.76
N THR A 128 2.36 -11.36 5.04
CA THR A 128 2.11 -11.27 3.60
C THR A 128 1.00 -10.27 3.30
N LEU A 129 -0.10 -10.31 4.06
CA LEU A 129 -1.24 -9.40 3.90
C LEU A 129 -0.85 -7.94 4.17
N SER A 130 -0.01 -7.66 5.17
CA SER A 130 0.45 -6.30 5.47
C SER A 130 1.32 -5.68 4.38
N ASN A 131 1.87 -6.48 3.46
CA ASN A 131 2.58 -5.97 2.29
C ASN A 131 1.64 -5.61 1.13
N LEU A 132 0.40 -6.13 1.11
CA LEU A 132 -0.61 -5.83 0.08
C LEU A 132 -1.59 -4.75 0.50
N VAL A 133 -1.92 -4.70 1.79
CA VAL A 133 -2.88 -3.75 2.35
C VAL A 133 -2.10 -2.64 3.05
N PRO A 134 -2.05 -1.44 2.45
CA PRO A 134 -1.34 -0.35 3.05
C PRO A 134 -1.83 0.01 4.46
N PRO A 135 -0.91 0.36 5.38
CA PRO A 135 -1.27 0.61 6.78
C PRO A 135 -2.17 1.84 6.98
N TRP A 136 -2.21 2.77 6.02
CA TRP A 136 -2.99 4.01 6.11
C TRP A 136 -4.51 3.82 6.00
N HIS A 137 -5.00 2.66 5.56
CA HIS A 137 -6.45 2.39 5.48
C HIS A 137 -7.16 2.56 6.83
N PHE A 138 -6.52 2.15 7.94
CA PHE A 138 -7.14 2.23 9.26
C PHE A 138 -7.17 3.68 9.78
N PRO A 139 -6.06 4.44 9.79
CA PRO A 139 -6.09 5.86 10.09
C PRO A 139 -7.09 6.64 9.22
N MET A 140 -7.15 6.37 7.91
CA MET A 140 -8.05 7.04 6.97
C MET A 140 -9.52 6.90 7.37
N VAL A 141 -9.96 5.69 7.76
CA VAL A 141 -11.36 5.46 8.18
C VAL A 141 -11.70 6.23 9.47
N HIS A 142 -10.71 6.49 10.33
CA HIS A 142 -10.88 7.27 11.56
C HIS A 142 -10.68 8.78 11.36
N ASP A 143 -10.29 9.23 10.17
CA ASP A 143 -10.08 10.64 9.85
C ASP A 143 -11.44 11.35 9.69
N GLN A 144 -11.95 11.87 10.80
CA GLN A 144 -13.27 12.50 10.86
C GLN A 144 -13.35 13.75 9.97
N LEU A 145 -12.30 14.57 9.92
CA LEU A 145 -12.27 15.78 9.10
C LEU A 145 -12.39 15.44 7.62
N ARG A 146 -11.64 14.42 7.17
CA ARG A 146 -11.74 13.89 5.80
C ARG A 146 -13.14 13.35 5.53
N ASN A 147 -13.67 12.51 6.44
CA ASN A 147 -14.96 11.87 6.24
C ASN A 147 -16.12 12.86 6.18
N GLU A 148 -16.13 13.87 7.04
CA GLU A 148 -17.15 14.92 7.06
C GLU A 148 -17.08 15.78 5.80
N ALA A 149 -15.89 16.21 5.39
CA ALA A 149 -15.72 17.01 4.19
C ALA A 149 -16.18 16.27 2.93
N TYR A 150 -15.83 14.98 2.78
CA TYR A 150 -16.31 14.17 1.66
C TYR A 150 -17.82 13.93 1.73
N ARG A 151 -18.39 13.64 2.90
CA ARG A 151 -19.84 13.49 3.07
C ARG A 151 -20.58 14.75 2.62
N ASP A 152 -20.12 15.91 3.07
CA ASP A 152 -20.77 17.18 2.77
C ASP A 152 -20.63 17.55 1.28
N ALA A 153 -19.47 17.27 0.67
CA ALA A 153 -19.26 17.41 -0.77
C ALA A 153 -20.16 16.47 -1.60
N ILE A 154 -20.29 15.21 -1.18
CA ILE A 154 -21.15 14.21 -1.82
C ILE A 154 -22.61 14.66 -1.74
N ARG A 155 -23.08 15.08 -0.56
CA ARG A 155 -24.45 15.61 -0.37
C ARG A 155 -24.73 16.86 -1.20
N ALA A 156 -23.72 17.68 -1.46
CA ALA A 156 -23.87 18.89 -2.26
C ALA A 156 -23.98 18.62 -3.77
N ARG A 157 -23.51 17.45 -4.26
CA ARG A 157 -23.36 17.19 -5.72
C ARG A 157 -24.08 15.94 -6.22
N VAL A 158 -24.29 14.95 -5.37
CA VAL A 158 -25.08 13.76 -5.70
C VAL A 158 -26.56 14.08 -5.53
N THR A 159 -27.36 13.71 -6.52
CA THR A 159 -28.81 13.92 -6.53
C THR A 159 -29.53 12.61 -6.83
N ASP A 160 -30.83 12.57 -6.55
CA ASP A 160 -31.66 11.38 -6.66
C ASP A 160 -31.57 10.70 -8.03
N GLY A 161 -31.17 9.43 -8.02
CA GLY A 161 -31.13 8.59 -9.21
C GLY A 161 -29.83 8.67 -10.02
N MET A 162 -28.86 9.51 -9.64
CA MET A 162 -27.57 9.58 -10.33
C MET A 162 -26.82 8.24 -10.32
N SER A 163 -26.20 7.92 -11.44
CA SER A 163 -25.18 6.87 -11.52
C SER A 163 -23.82 7.43 -11.10
N VAL A 164 -23.19 6.80 -10.12
CA VAL A 164 -21.92 7.26 -9.54
C VAL A 164 -20.81 6.27 -9.89
N LEU A 165 -19.68 6.78 -10.38
CA LEU A 165 -18.43 6.04 -10.42
C LEU A 165 -17.57 6.46 -9.23
N GLU A 166 -17.10 5.51 -8.44
CA GLU A 166 -16.07 5.73 -7.42
C GLU A 166 -14.75 5.07 -7.86
N ILE A 167 -13.65 5.82 -7.80
CA ILE A 167 -12.29 5.27 -8.00
C ILE A 167 -11.54 5.33 -6.67
N GLY A 168 -11.15 4.15 -6.17
CA GLY A 168 -10.53 3.95 -4.87
C GLY A 168 -11.56 3.47 -3.84
N THR A 169 -12.05 2.22 -3.98
CA THR A 169 -13.09 1.70 -3.08
C THR A 169 -12.66 1.72 -1.62
N GLY A 170 -11.45 1.25 -1.30
CA GLY A 170 -11.02 1.08 0.09
C GLY A 170 -12.03 0.24 0.89
N THR A 171 -12.67 0.85 1.89
CA THR A 171 -13.72 0.18 2.69
C THR A 171 -15.12 0.25 2.08
N GLY A 172 -15.32 1.02 1.02
CA GLY A 172 -16.63 1.34 0.44
C GLY A 172 -17.37 2.49 1.11
N LEU A 173 -16.71 3.24 2.01
CA LEU A 173 -17.34 4.33 2.76
C LEU A 173 -17.93 5.41 1.85
N LEU A 174 -17.19 5.93 0.87
CA LEU A 174 -17.73 7.01 0.02
C LEU A 174 -18.83 6.51 -0.91
N ALA A 175 -18.75 5.28 -1.42
CA ALA A 175 -19.87 4.66 -2.14
C ALA A 175 -21.14 4.58 -1.28
N MET A 176 -21.05 4.18 -0.01
CA MET A 176 -22.22 4.16 0.88
C MET A 176 -22.76 5.57 1.13
N LEU A 177 -21.88 6.56 1.36
CA LEU A 177 -22.28 7.97 1.50
C LEU A 177 -22.98 8.50 0.23
N ALA A 178 -22.56 8.06 -0.96
CA ALA A 178 -23.20 8.44 -2.21
C ALA A 178 -24.62 7.85 -2.33
N VAL A 179 -24.83 6.59 -1.93
CA VAL A 179 -26.19 6.00 -1.88
C VAL A 179 -27.06 6.72 -0.87
N GLU A 180 -26.53 7.03 0.33
CA GLU A 180 -27.26 7.82 1.33
C GLU A 180 -27.64 9.23 0.84
N ALA A 181 -26.82 9.82 -0.03
CA ALA A 181 -27.07 11.11 -0.66
C ALA A 181 -28.07 11.06 -1.84
N GLY A 182 -28.59 9.88 -2.19
CA GLY A 182 -29.61 9.70 -3.22
C GLY A 182 -29.15 9.02 -4.52
N ALA A 183 -27.86 8.63 -4.63
CA ALA A 183 -27.35 7.97 -5.84
C ALA A 183 -28.16 6.72 -6.19
N GLY A 184 -28.65 6.63 -7.43
CA GLY A 184 -29.43 5.50 -7.94
C GLY A 184 -28.64 4.19 -7.94
N HIS A 185 -27.38 4.24 -8.35
CA HIS A 185 -26.45 3.11 -8.29
C HIS A 185 -25.01 3.63 -8.21
N VAL A 186 -24.15 2.92 -7.48
CA VAL A 186 -22.72 3.22 -7.40
C VAL A 186 -21.93 2.05 -7.96
N THR A 187 -21.06 2.31 -8.94
CA THR A 187 -20.01 1.38 -9.34
C THR A 187 -18.69 1.86 -8.76
N THR A 188 -18.03 1.02 -7.98
CA THR A 188 -16.73 1.33 -7.36
C THR A 188 -15.68 0.32 -7.76
N CYS A 189 -14.43 0.75 -7.89
CA CYS A 189 -13.33 -0.13 -8.30
C CYS A 189 -12.12 -0.10 -7.36
N GLU A 190 -11.56 -1.29 -7.12
CA GLU A 190 -10.41 -1.57 -6.25
C GLU A 190 -9.43 -2.50 -6.96
N ASP A 191 -8.13 -2.21 -6.88
CA ASP A 191 -7.10 -3.01 -7.55
C ASP A 191 -6.71 -4.22 -6.71
N VAL A 192 -6.71 -4.08 -5.37
CA VAL A 192 -6.32 -5.13 -4.43
C VAL A 192 -7.49 -6.09 -4.16
N PRO A 193 -7.42 -7.37 -4.59
CA PRO A 193 -8.54 -8.31 -4.46
C PRO A 193 -9.03 -8.48 -3.02
N GLU A 194 -8.12 -8.50 -2.06
CA GLU A 194 -8.41 -8.66 -0.64
C GLU A 194 -9.21 -7.47 -0.10
N ILE A 195 -8.89 -6.25 -0.52
CA ILE A 195 -9.61 -5.03 -0.11
C ILE A 195 -10.99 -5.02 -0.76
N ALA A 196 -11.08 -5.32 -2.07
CA ALA A 196 -12.34 -5.39 -2.80
C ALA A 196 -13.32 -6.36 -2.15
N GLU A 197 -12.83 -7.52 -1.69
CA GLU A 197 -13.64 -8.52 -1.02
C GLU A 197 -14.14 -8.04 0.36
N ARG A 198 -13.29 -7.37 1.15
CA ARG A 198 -13.72 -6.78 2.42
C ARG A 198 -14.71 -5.64 2.22
N ALA A 199 -14.54 -4.83 1.18
CA ALA A 199 -15.51 -3.79 0.83
C ALA A 199 -16.89 -4.38 0.52
N ARG A 200 -16.97 -5.47 -0.28
CA ARG A 200 -18.25 -6.17 -0.53
C ARG A 200 -18.92 -6.64 0.76
N GLN A 201 -18.15 -7.23 1.67
CA GLN A 201 -18.66 -7.70 2.96
C GLN A 201 -19.18 -6.54 3.82
N ILE A 202 -18.46 -5.42 3.87
CA ILE A 202 -18.86 -4.21 4.60
C ILE A 202 -20.15 -3.63 3.99
N ILE A 203 -20.19 -3.46 2.67
CA ILE A 203 -21.35 -2.94 1.94
C ILE A 203 -22.58 -3.81 2.18
N ALA A 204 -22.45 -5.14 2.07
CA ALA A 204 -23.54 -6.08 2.33
C ALA A 204 -24.01 -6.04 3.79
N ARG A 205 -23.07 -5.92 4.74
CA ARG A 205 -23.41 -5.80 6.16
C ARG A 205 -24.22 -4.54 6.49
N ASN A 206 -24.07 -3.49 5.68
CA ASN A 206 -24.81 -2.24 5.79
C ASN A 206 -26.05 -2.18 4.87
N GLY A 207 -26.39 -3.28 4.19
CA GLY A 207 -27.62 -3.38 3.38
C GLY A 207 -27.56 -2.66 2.02
N PHE A 208 -26.36 -2.34 1.52
CA PHE A 208 -26.18 -1.60 0.28
C PHE A 208 -25.75 -2.48 -0.92
N GLN A 209 -25.70 -3.81 -0.77
CA GLN A 209 -25.21 -4.72 -1.82
C GLN A 209 -25.98 -4.64 -3.14
N ASP A 210 -27.27 -4.30 -3.09
CA ASP A 210 -28.11 -4.20 -4.29
C ASP A 210 -27.97 -2.85 -5.01
N ARG A 211 -27.29 -1.88 -4.37
CA ARG A 211 -27.10 -0.51 -4.86
C ARG A 211 -25.66 -0.16 -5.18
N ILE A 212 -24.70 -0.97 -4.72
CA ILE A 212 -23.26 -0.72 -4.89
C ILE A 212 -22.60 -1.96 -5.51
N THR A 213 -22.00 -1.79 -6.69
CA THR A 213 -21.20 -2.81 -7.36
C THR A 213 -19.71 -2.58 -7.10
N VAL A 214 -19.03 -3.52 -6.45
CA VAL A 214 -17.57 -3.48 -6.22
C VAL A 214 -16.83 -4.34 -7.24
N LEU A 215 -16.08 -3.68 -8.11
CA LEU A 215 -15.24 -4.30 -9.13
C LEU A 215 -13.80 -4.44 -8.63
N ASN A 216 -13.25 -5.66 -8.62
CA ASN A 216 -11.82 -5.83 -8.43
C ASN A 216 -11.09 -5.66 -9.77
N LYS A 217 -10.81 -4.41 -10.13
CA LYS A 217 -10.26 -4.03 -11.43
C LYS A 217 -9.70 -2.62 -11.38
N ASN A 218 -8.50 -2.41 -11.94
CA ASN A 218 -7.98 -1.06 -12.13
C ASN A 218 -8.94 -0.19 -12.97
N SER A 219 -9.17 1.06 -12.55
CA SER A 219 -10.11 1.99 -13.20
C SER A 219 -9.86 2.17 -14.70
N ARG A 220 -8.59 2.14 -15.12
CA ARG A 220 -8.16 2.30 -16.53
C ARG A 220 -8.48 1.10 -17.42
N ASN A 221 -8.96 0.01 -16.83
CA ASN A 221 -9.40 -1.19 -17.56
C ASN A 221 -10.92 -1.32 -17.59
N LEU A 222 -11.66 -0.42 -16.93
CA LEU A 222 -13.12 -0.43 -16.93
C LEU A 222 -13.67 -0.06 -18.31
N LYS A 223 -14.81 -0.66 -18.67
CA LYS A 223 -15.49 -0.45 -19.95
C LYS A 223 -16.98 -0.29 -19.76
N VAL A 224 -17.55 0.72 -20.41
CA VAL A 224 -19.00 0.90 -20.51
C VAL A 224 -19.60 -0.23 -21.36
N GLY A 225 -20.77 -0.73 -20.96
CA GLY A 225 -21.44 -1.89 -21.53
C GLY A 225 -20.95 -3.25 -21.01
N THR A 226 -19.84 -3.29 -20.25
CA THR A 226 -19.33 -4.52 -19.61
C THR A 226 -19.27 -4.35 -18.10
N ASP A 227 -18.55 -3.35 -17.63
CA ASP A 227 -18.31 -3.10 -16.20
C ASP A 227 -19.28 -2.04 -15.65
N LEU A 228 -19.60 -1.02 -16.47
CA LEU A 228 -20.63 -0.02 -16.16
C LEU A 228 -21.78 -0.17 -17.17
N PRO A 229 -23.06 -0.07 -16.77
CA PRO A 229 -24.18 -0.17 -17.71
C PRO A 229 -24.21 1.00 -18.71
N GLU A 230 -23.87 2.20 -18.24
CA GLU A 230 -23.72 3.42 -19.02
C GLU A 230 -22.59 4.28 -18.43
N LYS A 231 -22.24 5.37 -19.10
CA LYS A 231 -21.31 6.36 -18.54
C LYS A 231 -21.91 6.98 -17.28
N ALA A 232 -21.11 7.17 -16.23
CA ALA A 232 -21.58 7.70 -14.95
C ALA A 232 -21.87 9.22 -15.00
N ASP A 233 -22.80 9.66 -14.16
CA ASP A 233 -23.20 11.07 -14.02
C ASP A 233 -22.21 11.90 -13.20
N ILE A 234 -21.45 11.26 -12.29
CA ILE A 234 -20.46 11.91 -11.42
C ILE A 234 -19.33 10.95 -11.06
N LEU A 235 -18.12 11.48 -10.93
CA LEU A 235 -16.97 10.77 -10.37
C LEU A 235 -16.75 11.18 -8.91
N ILE A 236 -16.58 10.19 -8.04
CA ILE A 236 -16.01 10.37 -6.70
C ILE A 236 -14.66 9.66 -6.68
N SER A 237 -13.62 10.28 -6.14
CA SER A 237 -12.32 9.64 -6.06
C SER A 237 -11.56 10.09 -4.83
N GLU A 238 -10.89 9.13 -4.19
CA GLU A 238 -9.94 9.43 -3.13
C GLU A 238 -8.76 8.47 -3.26
N ILE A 239 -7.87 8.82 -4.19
CA ILE A 239 -6.59 8.17 -4.49
C ILE A 239 -5.47 9.22 -4.41
N LEU A 240 -5.61 10.18 -3.49
CA LEU A 240 -4.70 11.31 -3.34
C LEU A 240 -3.51 10.94 -2.45
N GLY A 241 -2.34 11.45 -2.83
CA GLY A 241 -1.12 11.30 -2.03
C GLY A 241 -1.02 12.37 -0.93
N ALA A 242 -0.05 12.20 -0.04
CA ALA A 242 0.24 13.17 1.04
C ALA A 242 0.57 14.59 0.53
N ALA A 243 1.08 14.71 -0.70
CA ALA A 243 1.33 15.97 -1.40
C ALA A 243 0.43 16.08 -2.66
N PHE A 244 -0.85 15.74 -2.52
CA PHE A 244 -1.87 15.74 -3.56
C PHE A 244 -1.70 14.69 -4.67
N LEU A 245 -0.61 14.75 -5.43
CA LEU A 245 -0.34 13.78 -6.49
C LEU A 245 0.08 12.44 -5.87
N GLY A 246 -0.82 11.45 -5.92
CA GLY A 246 -0.60 10.07 -5.50
C GLY A 246 -1.26 9.09 -6.46
N GLU A 247 -0.90 7.80 -6.36
CA GLU A 247 -1.62 6.66 -6.94
C GLU A 247 -2.06 6.78 -8.42
N GLN A 248 -1.28 7.49 -9.24
CA GLN A 248 -1.61 7.74 -10.65
C GLN A 248 -2.98 8.44 -10.83
N VAL A 249 -3.36 9.31 -9.88
CA VAL A 249 -4.64 10.04 -9.87
C VAL A 249 -4.93 10.74 -11.19
N GLN A 250 -3.90 11.34 -11.80
CA GLN A 250 -4.01 12.07 -13.06
C GLN A 250 -4.48 11.16 -14.21
N THR A 251 -3.82 10.02 -14.39
CA THR A 251 -4.11 9.12 -15.51
C THR A 251 -5.43 8.38 -15.30
N SER A 252 -5.75 8.04 -14.05
CA SER A 252 -7.03 7.44 -13.67
C SER A 252 -8.21 8.37 -13.97
N ILE A 253 -8.10 9.64 -13.58
CA ILE A 253 -9.13 10.65 -13.83
C ILE A 253 -9.23 10.97 -15.33
N ALA A 254 -8.11 11.15 -16.03
CA ALA A 254 -8.11 11.42 -17.47
C ALA A 254 -8.83 10.29 -18.24
N HIS A 255 -8.53 9.03 -17.93
CA HIS A 255 -9.23 7.88 -18.49
C HIS A 255 -10.72 7.90 -18.15
N ALA A 256 -11.08 8.11 -16.88
CA ALA A 256 -12.48 8.11 -16.46
C ALA A 256 -13.30 9.16 -17.22
N ARG A 257 -12.77 10.38 -17.35
CA ARG A 257 -13.44 11.46 -18.08
C ARG A 257 -13.66 11.13 -19.56
N GLN A 258 -12.66 10.51 -20.19
CA GLN A 258 -12.74 10.14 -21.60
C GLN A 258 -13.74 8.98 -21.83
N GLU A 259 -13.61 7.92 -21.04
CA GLU A 259 -14.22 6.62 -21.36
C GLU A 259 -15.41 6.27 -20.46
N LEU A 260 -15.48 6.78 -19.23
CA LEU A 260 -16.40 6.28 -18.20
C LEU A 260 -17.44 7.32 -17.74
N LEU A 261 -17.22 8.61 -17.98
CA LEU A 261 -18.13 9.68 -17.54
C LEU A 261 -18.91 10.30 -18.69
N LYS A 262 -20.13 10.76 -18.39
CA LYS A 262 -20.94 11.56 -19.32
C LYS A 262 -20.23 12.89 -19.61
N PRO A 263 -20.42 13.49 -20.80
CA PRO A 263 -19.82 14.78 -21.12
C PRO A 263 -20.20 15.85 -20.08
N GLY A 264 -19.20 16.50 -19.48
CA GLY A 264 -19.41 17.54 -18.46
C GLY A 264 -19.83 17.02 -17.08
N ALA A 265 -19.77 15.72 -16.83
CA ALA A 265 -20.03 15.14 -15.50
C ALA A 265 -19.15 15.81 -14.43
N PRO A 266 -19.73 16.27 -13.30
CA PRO A 266 -18.95 16.79 -12.18
C PRO A 266 -18.09 15.70 -11.54
N MET A 267 -17.18 16.14 -10.66
CA MET A 267 -16.33 15.24 -9.92
C MET A 267 -16.03 15.76 -8.51
N ILE A 268 -15.67 14.85 -7.62
CA ILE A 268 -15.18 15.13 -6.27
C ILE A 268 -13.89 14.33 -6.08
N PRO A 269 -12.74 14.96 -5.77
CA PRO A 269 -12.49 16.40 -5.72
C PRO A 269 -12.39 17.05 -7.11
N LEU A 270 -12.53 18.38 -7.15
CA LEU A 270 -12.29 19.21 -8.35
C LEU A 270 -10.78 19.42 -8.62
N GLY A 271 -10.00 19.56 -7.55
CA GLY A 271 -8.62 20.00 -7.65
C GLY A 271 -8.02 20.27 -6.27
N GLY A 272 -6.92 21.02 -6.24
CA GLY A 272 -6.27 21.38 -4.99
C GLY A 272 -4.88 21.93 -5.18
N ALA A 273 -4.06 21.87 -4.13
CA ALA A 273 -2.70 22.33 -4.15
C ALA A 273 -1.81 21.53 -3.19
N THR A 274 -0.55 21.43 -3.57
CA THR A 274 0.53 21.11 -2.65
C THR A 274 0.94 22.42 -2.01
N MET A 275 0.69 22.55 -0.72
CA MET A 275 0.98 23.74 0.06
C MET A 275 2.34 23.60 0.73
N ALA A 276 3.01 24.72 0.92
CA ALA A 276 4.28 24.78 1.63
C ALA A 276 4.34 25.97 2.58
N GLY A 277 5.24 25.88 3.55
CA GLY A 277 5.61 26.98 4.43
C GLY A 277 6.81 26.62 5.28
N ILE A 278 7.51 27.63 5.78
CA ILE A 278 8.75 27.44 6.54
C ILE A 278 8.39 27.21 8.00
N ILE A 279 9.06 26.24 8.63
CA ILE A 279 8.78 25.84 10.01
C ILE A 279 9.98 26.02 10.93
N ASP A 280 9.67 26.13 12.22
CA ASP A 280 10.55 25.93 13.37
C ASP A 280 10.13 24.66 14.11
N ILE A 281 11.09 23.95 14.68
CA ILE A 281 10.90 22.81 15.56
C ILE A 281 11.88 22.95 16.72
N ALA A 282 11.38 23.36 17.88
CA ALA A 282 12.21 23.50 19.07
C ALA A 282 12.84 22.15 19.48
N GLY A 283 14.16 22.12 19.63
CA GLY A 283 14.90 20.91 20.05
C GLY A 283 15.12 19.89 18.95
N ILE A 284 14.94 20.26 17.68
CA ILE A 284 15.18 19.38 16.53
C ILE A 284 16.61 18.84 16.50
N GLU A 285 17.57 19.56 17.07
CA GLU A 285 18.98 19.19 17.16
C GLU A 285 19.15 17.81 17.80
N SER A 286 18.33 17.47 18.80
CA SER A 286 18.36 16.14 19.43
C SER A 286 18.03 14.97 18.50
N ILE A 287 17.49 15.26 17.31
CA ILE A 287 17.06 14.27 16.30
C ILE A 287 18.00 14.29 15.09
N VAL A 288 18.56 15.45 14.72
CA VAL A 288 19.28 15.63 13.46
C VAL A 288 20.71 16.15 13.60
N ASP A 289 21.17 16.43 14.82
CA ASP A 289 22.51 16.94 15.10
C ASP A 289 23.22 16.07 16.15
N ALA A 290 24.35 15.47 15.76
CA ALA A 290 25.22 14.67 16.60
C ALA A 290 26.13 15.53 17.50
N GLY A 291 26.25 16.83 17.25
CA GLY A 291 26.99 17.78 18.06
C GLY A 291 28.51 17.75 17.89
N THR A 292 29.15 18.88 18.20
CA THR A 292 30.61 19.06 18.12
C THR A 292 31.34 18.77 19.45
N ASP A 293 30.59 18.52 20.52
CA ASP A 293 31.13 18.18 21.84
C ASP A 293 30.17 17.24 22.59
N VAL A 294 30.22 15.96 22.24
CA VAL A 294 29.53 14.89 22.97
C VAL A 294 30.58 14.13 23.77
N MET A 295 30.56 14.35 25.09
CA MET A 295 31.53 13.74 26.02
C MET A 295 33.00 14.07 25.68
N GLY A 296 33.28 15.26 25.12
CA GLY A 296 34.62 15.69 24.69
C GLY A 296 35.02 15.27 23.28
N PHE A 297 34.09 14.68 22.50
CA PHE A 297 34.33 14.23 21.13
C PHE A 297 33.46 15.00 20.15
N ASP A 298 34.07 15.41 19.02
CA ASP A 298 33.35 15.98 17.89
C ASP A 298 32.73 14.84 17.05
N LEU A 299 31.41 14.78 17.02
CA LEU A 299 30.63 13.80 16.25
C LEU A 299 29.96 14.43 15.02
N SER A 300 30.22 15.71 14.72
CA SER A 300 29.56 16.47 13.65
C SER A 300 29.69 15.85 12.24
N PRO A 301 30.72 15.06 11.87
CA PRO A 301 30.70 14.35 10.59
C PRO A 301 29.52 13.36 10.44
N PHE A 302 28.89 12.92 11.53
CA PHE A 302 27.70 12.06 11.48
C PHE A 302 26.46 12.81 10.96
N ASN A 303 26.46 14.15 10.99
CA ASN A 303 25.35 14.98 10.52
C ASN A 303 25.10 14.84 9.01
N ASP A 304 26.09 14.36 8.24
CA ASP A 304 25.93 14.03 6.81
C ASP A 304 24.93 12.89 6.56
N LEU A 305 24.67 12.06 7.58
CA LEU A 305 23.69 10.96 7.56
C LEU A 305 22.32 11.37 8.11
N ALA A 306 22.15 12.61 8.57
CA ALA A 306 20.90 13.08 9.12
C ALA A 306 19.80 13.09 8.03
N PRO A 307 18.58 12.64 8.33
CA PRO A 307 17.49 12.59 7.36
C PRO A 307 17.16 14.00 6.84
N VAL A 308 17.13 14.14 5.52
CA VAL A 308 16.71 15.39 4.85
C VAL A 308 15.18 15.55 4.95
N LYS A 309 14.45 14.44 4.86
CA LYS A 309 12.99 14.40 4.92
C LYS A 309 12.55 13.89 6.29
N LEU A 310 11.75 14.68 6.98
CA LEU A 310 11.17 14.35 8.29
C LEU A 310 9.65 14.20 8.15
N GLU A 311 9.07 13.20 8.81
CA GLU A 311 7.62 13.15 9.00
C GLU A 311 7.25 13.96 10.24
N LEU A 312 6.37 14.95 10.09
CA LEU A 312 5.95 15.80 11.19
C LEU A 312 4.89 15.09 12.03
N THR A 313 5.03 15.21 13.34
CA THR A 313 4.05 14.71 14.31
C THR A 313 3.73 15.79 15.33
N SER A 314 2.61 15.65 16.03
CA SER A 314 2.26 16.55 17.13
C SER A 314 3.30 16.60 18.25
N LYS A 315 4.12 15.54 18.42
CA LYS A 315 5.22 15.50 19.40
C LYS A 315 6.36 16.45 19.06
N LEU A 316 6.61 16.69 17.77
CA LEU A 316 7.62 17.64 17.33
C LEU A 316 7.15 19.09 17.53
N ASN A 317 5.84 19.31 17.71
CA ASN A 317 5.25 20.63 17.91
C ASN A 317 5.76 21.68 16.88
N PRO A 318 5.66 21.41 15.56
CA PRO A 318 6.17 22.31 14.54
C PRO A 318 5.40 23.63 14.54
N VAL A 319 6.12 24.73 14.37
CA VAL A 319 5.57 26.08 14.31
C VAL A 319 5.77 26.63 12.90
N LEU A 320 4.69 27.01 12.23
CA LEU A 320 4.78 27.71 10.95
C LEU A 320 5.31 29.14 11.20
N LEU A 321 6.42 29.49 10.55
CA LEU A 321 7.05 30.81 10.64
C LEU A 321 6.55 31.77 9.56
N THR A 322 5.97 31.25 8.49
CA THR A 322 5.54 32.02 7.32
C THR A 322 4.02 31.91 7.08
N ASP A 323 3.54 32.72 6.15
CA ASP A 323 2.31 32.37 5.43
C ASP A 323 2.47 31.06 4.65
N ALA A 324 1.33 30.49 4.27
CA ALA A 324 1.28 29.30 3.43
C ALA A 324 1.18 29.69 1.97
N GLN A 325 2.00 29.07 1.11
CA GLN A 325 2.00 29.31 -0.33
C GLN A 325 1.77 28.00 -1.09
N PRO A 326 1.01 28.03 -2.20
CA PRO A 326 0.90 26.87 -3.06
C PRO A 326 2.24 26.66 -3.78
N ALA A 327 2.86 25.51 -3.54
CA ALA A 327 3.99 25.07 -4.34
C ALA A 327 3.54 24.73 -5.76
N TYR A 328 2.46 23.98 -5.87
CA TYR A 328 1.79 23.67 -7.13
C TYR A 328 0.30 23.59 -6.91
N SER A 329 -0.49 23.99 -7.91
CA SER A 329 -1.95 23.90 -7.92
C SER A 329 -2.39 22.97 -9.04
N TYR A 330 -3.52 22.29 -8.84
CA TYR A 330 -4.00 21.21 -9.67
C TYR A 330 -5.48 21.36 -9.96
N GLU A 331 -5.82 21.27 -11.23
CA GLU A 331 -7.20 21.12 -11.71
C GLU A 331 -7.31 19.70 -12.28
N LEU A 332 -8.12 18.85 -11.64
CA LEU A 332 -8.23 17.44 -12.04
C LEU A 332 -9.06 17.27 -13.32
N ASP A 333 -9.80 18.30 -13.70
CA ASP A 333 -10.52 18.38 -14.97
C ASP A 333 -9.67 19.00 -16.11
N GLY A 334 -8.37 19.23 -15.88
CA GLY A 334 -7.44 19.78 -16.84
C GLY A 334 -6.19 18.92 -17.05
N ALA A 335 -5.39 19.28 -18.04
CA ALA A 335 -4.02 18.78 -18.12
C ALA A 335 -3.19 19.42 -16.99
N ILE A 336 -2.46 18.60 -16.24
CA ILE A 336 -1.55 19.07 -15.21
C ILE A 336 -0.16 19.19 -15.83
N ASP A 337 0.18 20.39 -16.28
CA ASP A 337 1.51 20.73 -16.78
C ASP A 337 2.23 21.58 -15.71
N LEU A 338 3.11 20.92 -14.95
CA LEU A 338 3.85 21.57 -13.87
C LEU A 338 5.25 21.92 -14.35
N PRO A 339 5.72 23.17 -14.11
CA PRO A 339 7.12 23.47 -14.34
C PRO A 339 7.99 22.62 -13.43
N ALA A 340 9.10 22.12 -13.97
CA ALA A 340 10.06 21.30 -13.22
C ALA A 340 10.50 22.00 -11.92
N GLU A 341 10.74 23.31 -12.00
CA GLU A 341 11.02 24.17 -10.86
C GLU A 341 10.33 25.53 -10.99
N ARG A 342 10.02 26.17 -9.85
CA ARG A 342 9.55 27.56 -9.80
C ARG A 342 9.90 28.25 -8.49
N PRO A 343 10.08 29.59 -8.49
CA PRO A 343 10.24 30.34 -7.27
C PRO A 343 8.93 30.46 -6.48
N ILE A 344 9.09 30.54 -5.16
CA ILE A 344 8.04 30.81 -4.17
C ILE A 344 8.59 31.78 -3.14
N ASP A 345 7.83 32.83 -2.86
CA ASP A 345 8.16 33.82 -1.84
C ASP A 345 7.28 33.57 -0.61
N PHE A 346 7.92 33.30 0.52
CA PHE A 346 7.26 33.15 1.81
C PHE A 346 7.42 34.43 2.62
N LYS A 347 6.32 34.97 3.14
CA LYS A 347 6.34 36.09 4.08
C LYS A 347 6.44 35.56 5.50
N VAL A 348 7.50 35.95 6.21
CA VAL A 348 7.69 35.60 7.61
C VAL A 348 6.67 36.37 8.46
N VAL A 349 5.87 35.64 9.22
CA VAL A 349 4.78 36.17 10.07
C VAL A 349 5.11 36.14 11.56
N ARG A 350 6.28 35.60 11.93
CA ARG A 350 6.82 35.61 13.30
C ARG A 350 8.32 35.31 13.28
N ASP A 351 9.02 35.82 14.27
CA ASP A 351 10.41 35.48 14.52
C ASP A 351 10.57 33.99 14.86
N GLY A 352 11.71 33.41 14.51
CA GLY A 352 12.06 32.02 14.85
C GLY A 352 13.29 31.52 14.10
N THR A 353 13.58 30.24 14.25
CA THR A 353 14.68 29.58 13.54
C THR A 353 14.09 28.68 12.47
N ALA A 354 14.29 29.05 11.21
CA ALA A 354 13.83 28.31 10.06
C ALA A 354 14.69 27.04 9.88
N ILE A 355 14.10 25.88 10.18
CA ILE A 355 14.77 24.58 10.11
C ILE A 355 14.51 23.86 8.78
N GLY A 356 13.45 24.26 8.05
CA GLY A 356 13.07 23.65 6.79
C GLY A 356 11.68 24.04 6.31
N THR A 357 11.22 23.38 5.25
CA THR A 357 9.91 23.60 4.62
C THR A 357 8.98 22.44 4.92
N ALA A 358 7.82 22.70 5.52
CA ALA A 358 6.74 21.73 5.62
C ALA A 358 5.93 21.71 4.32
N ILE A 359 5.50 20.53 3.90
CA ILE A 359 4.64 20.29 2.74
C ILE A 359 3.40 19.52 3.18
N TRP A 360 2.24 20.07 2.84
CA TRP A 360 0.94 19.49 3.12
C TRP A 360 0.00 19.68 1.93
N MET A 361 -1.22 19.19 2.06
CA MET A 361 -2.20 19.15 1.00
C MET A 361 -3.40 20.06 1.30
N LYS A 362 -3.87 20.73 0.25
CA LYS A 362 -5.17 21.39 0.19
C LYS A 362 -5.99 20.75 -0.93
N ILE A 363 -7.22 20.33 -0.63
CA ILE A 363 -8.14 19.66 -1.54
C ILE A 363 -9.37 20.56 -1.70
N ARG A 364 -9.69 20.90 -2.94
CA ARG A 364 -10.96 21.53 -3.30
C ARG A 364 -11.94 20.44 -3.71
N LEU A 365 -12.80 20.02 -2.77
CA LEU A 365 -13.78 18.96 -2.99
C LEU A 365 -14.94 19.45 -3.86
N THR A 366 -15.41 20.66 -3.57
CA THR A 366 -16.34 21.43 -4.40
C THR A 366 -15.91 22.90 -4.39
N ASP A 367 -16.63 23.78 -5.08
CA ASP A 367 -16.33 25.22 -5.07
C ASP A 367 -16.38 25.84 -3.66
N ASP A 368 -17.23 25.32 -2.78
CA ASP A 368 -17.46 25.85 -1.42
C ASP A 368 -16.83 25.00 -0.31
N ILE A 369 -16.35 23.79 -0.64
CA ILE A 369 -15.85 22.82 0.35
C ILE A 369 -14.38 22.53 0.08
N VAL A 370 -13.54 22.97 1.01
CA VAL A 370 -12.09 22.82 0.97
C VAL A 370 -11.64 22.07 2.22
N LEU A 371 -10.78 21.08 2.03
CA LEU A 371 -10.13 20.30 3.08
C LEU A 371 -8.63 20.58 3.03
N GLU A 372 -8.00 20.92 4.16
CA GLU A 372 -6.58 21.24 4.21
C GLU A 372 -5.95 20.70 5.49
N ASN A 373 -4.83 19.98 5.39
CA ASN A 373 -4.12 19.41 6.54
C ASN A 373 -2.91 20.28 6.94
N ALA A 374 -3.07 21.60 7.05
CA ALA A 374 -2.00 22.50 7.49
C ALA A 374 -1.61 22.27 8.96
N PRO A 375 -0.31 22.32 9.32
CA PRO A 375 0.10 22.23 10.73
C PRO A 375 -0.35 23.47 11.54
N PRO A 376 -0.60 23.33 12.85
CA PRO A 376 -0.48 22.10 13.64
C PRO A 376 -1.74 21.21 13.58
N HIS A 377 -2.90 21.75 13.21
CA HIS A 377 -4.18 21.03 13.28
C HIS A 377 -4.26 19.83 12.34
N GLY A 378 -3.66 19.94 11.15
CA GLY A 378 -3.62 18.87 10.17
C GLY A 378 -2.78 17.66 10.56
N LEU A 379 -1.96 17.76 11.62
CA LEU A 379 -1.12 16.64 12.11
C LEU A 379 -1.94 15.48 12.70
N GLN A 380 -3.25 15.66 12.90
CA GLN A 380 -4.16 14.60 13.34
C GLN A 380 -4.81 13.84 12.18
N MET A 381 -4.68 14.34 10.94
CA MET A 381 -5.20 13.68 9.74
C MET A 381 -4.29 12.53 9.32
N HIS A 382 -4.83 11.58 8.57
CA HIS A 382 -4.08 10.38 8.18
C HIS A 382 -2.99 10.66 7.13
N TRP A 383 -3.10 11.74 6.36
CA TRP A 383 -2.05 12.15 5.42
C TRP A 383 -0.88 12.76 6.16
N PRO A 384 0.32 12.15 6.08
CA PRO A 384 1.50 12.68 6.77
C PRO A 384 1.93 14.02 6.17
N ILE A 385 2.27 14.96 7.04
CA ILE A 385 2.95 16.20 6.64
C ILE A 385 4.44 15.92 6.70
N HIS A 386 5.15 16.24 5.62
CA HIS A 386 6.60 16.05 5.58
C HIS A 386 7.31 17.40 5.62
N ALA A 387 8.43 17.47 6.33
CA ALA A 387 9.34 18.61 6.28
C ALA A 387 10.65 18.26 5.57
N TYR A 388 11.15 19.18 4.76
CA TYR A 388 12.45 19.11 4.11
C TYR A 388 13.39 20.07 4.82
N ARG A 389 14.39 19.52 5.49
CA ARG A 389 15.33 20.28 6.31
C ARG A 389 16.25 21.13 5.43
N PHE A 390 16.52 22.37 5.84
CA PHE A 390 17.62 23.13 5.25
C PHE A 390 18.96 22.52 5.67
N LYS A 391 19.99 22.74 4.85
CA LYS A 391 21.34 22.28 5.19
C LYS A 391 21.78 22.83 6.56
N GLU A 392 21.52 24.11 6.78
CA GLU A 392 21.78 24.83 8.03
C GLU A 392 20.51 25.63 8.42
N PRO A 393 20.09 25.59 9.70
CA PRO A 393 19.03 26.45 10.20
C PRO A 393 19.36 27.94 10.04
N ARG A 394 18.33 28.77 9.85
CA ARG A 394 18.49 30.22 9.64
C ARG A 394 17.54 31.00 10.52
N ASP A 395 18.03 31.99 11.25
CA ASP A 395 17.15 32.90 11.99
C ASP A 395 16.39 33.82 11.04
N VAL A 396 15.10 33.99 11.30
CA VAL A 396 14.20 34.80 10.47
C VAL A 396 13.44 35.80 11.34
N ARG A 397 13.06 36.93 10.75
CA ARG A 397 12.31 37.99 11.45
C ARG A 397 10.98 38.29 10.77
N GLU A 398 9.97 38.59 11.58
CA GLU A 398 8.66 39.01 11.08
C GLU A 398 8.79 40.15 10.06
N GLY A 399 8.08 40.02 8.94
CA GLY A 399 8.13 40.96 7.82
C GLY A 399 9.21 40.67 6.77
N GLN A 400 10.15 39.77 7.05
CA GLN A 400 11.10 39.27 6.05
C GLN A 400 10.37 38.48 4.95
N THR A 401 10.92 38.50 3.74
CA THR A 401 10.53 37.59 2.65
C THR A 401 11.67 36.60 2.40
N ILE A 402 11.33 35.33 2.25
CA ILE A 402 12.27 34.25 1.95
C ILE A 402 11.86 33.62 0.63
N SER A 403 12.72 33.72 -0.38
CA SER A 403 12.51 33.11 -1.68
C SER A 403 13.17 31.74 -1.72
N LEU A 404 12.40 30.72 -2.11
CA LEU A 404 12.85 29.34 -2.28
C LEU A 404 12.40 28.80 -3.64
N LEU A 405 12.92 27.64 -4.03
CA LEU A 405 12.51 26.92 -5.23
C LEU A 405 11.63 25.72 -4.84
N ALA A 406 10.47 25.59 -5.48
CA ALA A 406 9.73 24.33 -5.49
C ALA A 406 10.10 23.54 -6.73
N GLY A 407 10.36 22.25 -6.54
CA GLY A 407 10.67 21.30 -7.60
C GLY A 407 9.66 20.15 -7.65
N THR A 408 9.51 19.56 -8.84
CA THR A 408 8.74 18.33 -9.06
C THR A 408 9.59 17.25 -9.72
N SER A 409 9.41 16.00 -9.29
CA SER A 409 9.92 14.81 -10.00
C SER A 409 8.92 13.68 -9.86
N GLY A 410 8.31 13.30 -10.98
CA GLY A 410 7.17 12.40 -10.99
C GLY A 410 6.02 12.97 -10.14
N ASN A 411 5.62 12.22 -9.10
CA ASN A 411 4.56 12.62 -8.17
C ASN A 411 5.10 13.32 -6.90
N SER A 412 6.41 13.52 -6.79
CA SER A 412 7.02 14.14 -5.61
C SER A 412 7.16 15.64 -5.80
N VAL A 413 6.87 16.39 -4.74
CA VAL A 413 7.12 17.82 -4.62
C VAL A 413 8.06 18.06 -3.44
N TRP A 414 9.03 18.95 -3.60
CA TRP A 414 9.88 19.44 -2.51
C TRP A 414 10.10 20.94 -2.66
N VAL A 415 10.47 21.62 -1.56
CA VAL A 415 10.83 23.04 -1.56
C VAL A 415 12.20 23.18 -0.91
N HIS A 416 13.13 23.80 -1.61
CA HIS A 416 14.53 23.92 -1.21
C HIS A 416 15.09 25.33 -1.46
N ASP A 417 16.24 25.60 -0.86
CA ASP A 417 16.98 26.85 -1.00
C ASP A 417 17.80 26.95 -2.30
#